data_AF-A0A3N5GBA7-F1
#
_entry.id   AF-A0A3N5GBA7-F1
#
_cell.length_a   1.000
_cell.length_b   1.000
_cell.length_c   1.000
_cell.angle_alpha   90.00
_cell.angle_beta   90.00
_cell.angle_gamma   90.00
#
_symmetry.space_group_name_H-M   'P 1'
#
loop_
_entity.id
_entity.type
_entity.pdbx_description
1 polymer ?
#
loop_
_entity_poly.entity_id
_entity_poly.type
_entity_poly.pdbx_seq_one_letter_code
_entity_poly.pdbx_strand_id
1 'polypeptide(L)'
;MCIAIGSAQESAAQQATEATHFIETPQGWVHPRTSWGDPDLQGTWPISYVGSVPLERCAGFGGRRASAPCDPSRAFLTEEEYQARLTAATQQVDRHAEAIAKGDFGSALQSGIVDPTFPQRQTALIVDPPTGRLPEMTDEGKRLSALMKSSWALPGETQVWDSPLDFDTWDRCITRGMP
;
A
#
# COMPACT_ATOMS: atom_id res chain seq x y z
N MET A 1 -27.94 5.56 -37.83
CA MET A 1 -28.61 5.42 -36.53
C MET A 1 -28.07 4.14 -35.90
N CYS A 2 -26.95 4.24 -35.19
CA CYS A 2 -26.34 3.12 -34.47
C CYS A 2 -26.37 3.49 -32.99
N ILE A 3 -27.20 2.79 -32.22
CA ILE A 3 -27.27 2.95 -30.76
C ILE A 3 -26.19 2.03 -30.20
N ALA A 4 -25.07 2.61 -29.75
CA ALA A 4 -24.10 1.89 -28.94
C ALA A 4 -24.68 1.77 -27.54
N ILE A 5 -25.07 0.56 -27.15
CA ILE A 5 -25.40 0.24 -25.75
C ILE A 5 -24.06 0.08 -25.03
N GLY A 6 -23.55 1.20 -24.50
CA GLY A 6 -22.47 1.16 -23.53
C GLY A 6 -23.03 0.62 -22.23
N SER A 7 -22.77 -0.65 -21.93
CA SER A 7 -22.94 -1.19 -20.59
C SER A 7 -21.92 -0.51 -19.69
N ALA A 8 -22.33 0.58 -19.04
CA ALA A 8 -21.65 1.05 -17.84
C ALA A 8 -21.72 -0.12 -16.84
N GLN A 9 -20.60 -0.75 -16.56
CA GLN A 9 -20.47 -1.54 -15.35
C GLN A 9 -20.62 -0.55 -14.21
N GLU A 10 -21.80 -0.52 -13.60
CA GLU A 10 -22.02 0.07 -12.29
C GLU A 10 -21.10 -0.71 -11.34
N SER A 11 -19.88 -0.18 -11.16
CA SER A 11 -19.07 -0.57 -10.03
C SER A 11 -19.94 -0.25 -8.82
N ALA A 12 -20.29 -1.26 -8.04
CA ALA A 12 -20.95 -1.09 -6.75
C ALA A 12 -19.95 -0.46 -5.79
N ALA A 13 -19.54 0.77 -6.07
CA ALA A 13 -18.80 1.60 -5.17
C ALA A 13 -19.75 1.92 -4.01
N GLN A 14 -19.44 1.36 -2.85
CA GLN A 14 -20.16 1.64 -1.61
C GLN A 14 -20.26 3.15 -1.41
N GLN A 15 -21.42 3.62 -0.93
CA GLN A 15 -21.62 5.03 -0.61
C GLN A 15 -20.53 5.55 0.32
N ALA A 16 -20.06 6.72 -0.05
CA ALA A 16 -19.02 7.48 0.59
C ALA A 16 -19.50 7.96 1.97
N THR A 17 -18.75 7.63 3.04
CA THR A 17 -19.12 8.02 4.42
C THR A 17 -17.90 8.37 5.25
N GLU A 18 -18.07 9.31 6.20
CA GLU A 18 -17.04 9.70 7.17
C GLU A 18 -16.54 8.49 7.98
N ALA A 19 -17.41 7.51 8.26
CA ALA A 19 -17.07 6.25 8.90
C ALA A 19 -16.09 5.38 8.08
N THR A 20 -15.92 5.62 6.79
CA THR A 20 -14.92 4.96 5.94
C THR A 20 -13.69 5.83 5.68
N HIS A 21 -13.62 7.01 6.31
CA HIS A 21 -12.69 8.10 5.99
C HIS A 21 -12.68 8.49 4.50
N PHE A 22 -13.70 8.07 3.76
CA PHE A 22 -14.01 8.59 2.45
C PHE A 22 -15.08 9.66 2.66
N ILE A 23 -14.61 10.90 2.77
CA ILE A 23 -15.50 12.05 2.95
C ILE A 23 -16.06 12.41 1.58
N GLU A 24 -17.38 12.33 1.42
CA GLU A 24 -18.03 12.88 0.22
C GLU A 24 -17.62 14.33 0.07
N THR A 25 -17.25 14.68 -1.15
CA THR A 25 -17.03 16.07 -1.50
C THR A 25 -18.31 16.86 -1.19
N PRO A 26 -18.28 17.84 -0.26
CA PRO A 26 -19.49 18.56 0.14
C PRO A 26 -20.22 19.13 -1.07
N GLN A 27 -21.56 19.16 -1.04
CA GLN A 27 -22.31 19.80 -2.12
C GLN A 27 -21.85 21.25 -2.31
N GLY A 28 -21.51 21.60 -3.55
CA GLY A 28 -21.01 22.93 -3.91
C GLY A 28 -19.53 23.15 -3.62
N TRP A 29 -18.77 22.14 -3.20
CA TRP A 29 -17.32 22.25 -3.08
C TRP A 29 -16.67 22.47 -4.45
N VAL A 30 -15.81 23.47 -4.52
CA VAL A 30 -15.02 23.82 -5.70
C VAL A 30 -13.56 23.57 -5.35
N HIS A 31 -12.88 22.73 -6.12
CA HIS A 31 -11.45 22.50 -5.89
C HIS A 31 -10.68 23.81 -6.07
N PRO A 32 -9.73 24.14 -5.18
CA PRO A 32 -8.86 25.29 -5.36
C PRO A 32 -8.11 25.15 -6.69
N ARG A 33 -7.82 26.28 -7.31
CA ARG A 33 -7.13 26.34 -8.60
C ARG A 33 -5.86 27.16 -8.46
N THR A 34 -4.84 26.75 -9.20
CA THR A 34 -3.61 27.52 -9.35
C THR A 34 -3.88 28.81 -10.14
N SER A 35 -2.92 29.75 -10.13
CA SER A 35 -3.04 30.99 -10.92
C SER A 35 -3.12 30.76 -12.44
N TRP A 36 -2.76 29.57 -12.92
CA TRP A 36 -2.87 29.14 -14.31
C TRP A 36 -4.08 28.26 -14.61
N GLY A 37 -4.98 28.05 -13.65
CA GLY A 37 -6.32 27.45 -13.87
C GLY A 37 -6.42 25.93 -13.66
N ASP A 38 -5.32 25.26 -13.38
CA ASP A 38 -5.29 23.82 -13.05
C ASP A 38 -5.76 23.58 -11.61
N PRO A 39 -6.22 22.37 -11.27
CA PRO A 39 -6.49 22.00 -9.87
C PRO A 39 -5.25 22.16 -9.00
N ASP A 40 -5.40 22.90 -7.91
CA ASP A 40 -4.34 23.07 -6.92
C ASP A 40 -4.33 21.86 -5.97
N LEU A 41 -3.39 20.96 -6.21
CA LEU A 41 -3.14 19.76 -5.40
C LEU A 41 -1.95 19.95 -4.44
N GLN A 42 -1.48 21.19 -4.26
CA GLN A 42 -0.41 21.50 -3.32
C GLN A 42 -0.86 21.23 -1.89
N GLY A 43 0.03 20.67 -1.08
CA GLY A 43 -0.26 20.34 0.31
C GLY A 43 0.75 19.37 0.90
N THR A 44 0.60 19.13 2.20
CA THR A 44 1.35 18.09 2.90
C THR A 44 0.52 16.81 2.90
N TRP A 45 1.06 15.77 2.28
CA TRP A 45 0.44 14.46 2.18
C TRP A 45 1.29 13.47 2.98
N PRO A 46 1.15 13.42 4.32
CA PRO A 46 1.88 12.42 5.09
C PRO A 46 1.45 11.04 4.61
N ILE A 47 2.38 10.12 4.39
CA ILE A 47 2.09 8.75 3.94
C ILE A 47 2.26 7.71 5.05
N SER A 48 2.57 8.16 6.27
CA SER A 48 2.84 7.28 7.39
C SER A 48 1.64 6.34 7.67
N TYR A 49 0.42 6.87 7.62
CA TYR A 49 -0.80 6.08 7.85
C TYR A 49 -1.09 5.00 6.78
N VAL A 50 -0.57 5.12 5.54
CA VAL A 50 -0.75 4.08 4.51
C VAL A 50 0.22 2.91 4.64
N GLY A 51 1.32 3.07 5.38
CA GLY A 51 2.37 2.04 5.49
C GLY A 51 1.90 0.71 6.12
N SER A 52 0.81 0.75 6.89
CA SER A 52 0.20 -0.43 7.51
C SER A 52 -0.90 -1.10 6.67
N VAL A 53 -1.29 -0.49 5.54
CA VAL A 53 -2.32 -1.03 4.65
C VAL A 53 -1.65 -1.98 3.64
N PRO A 54 -2.09 -3.25 3.55
CA PRO A 54 -1.52 -4.17 2.58
C PRO A 54 -1.87 -3.72 1.14
N LEU A 55 -1.02 -4.06 0.17
CA LEU A 55 -1.29 -3.74 -1.24
C LEU A 55 -2.59 -4.39 -1.73
N GLU A 56 -2.71 -5.69 -1.52
CA GLU A 56 -3.85 -6.50 -1.98
C GLU A 56 -4.69 -7.01 -0.81
N ARG A 57 -5.98 -7.22 -1.04
CA ARG A 57 -6.84 -7.96 -0.11
C ARG A 57 -6.37 -9.42 -0.06
N CYS A 58 -6.52 -10.01 1.12
CA CYS A 58 -6.13 -11.39 1.35
C CYS A 58 -6.79 -12.36 0.34
N ALA A 59 -6.06 -13.42 -0.01
CA ALA A 59 -6.69 -14.61 -0.58
C ALA A 59 -7.09 -15.46 0.62
N GLY A 60 -8.28 -16.05 0.61
CA GLY A 60 -8.53 -17.19 1.47
C GLY A 60 -7.39 -18.19 1.30
N PHE A 61 -6.68 -18.46 2.40
CA PHE A 61 -5.46 -19.27 2.53
C PHE A 61 -4.14 -18.66 2.01
N GLY A 62 -3.20 -18.40 2.93
CA GLY A 62 -1.75 -18.60 2.66
C GLY A 62 -0.79 -17.40 2.70
N GLY A 63 -1.26 -16.16 2.84
CA GLY A 63 -0.35 -15.00 2.89
C GLY A 63 0.18 -14.73 4.31
N ARG A 64 1.51 -14.67 4.50
CA ARG A 64 2.21 -14.42 5.79
C ARG A 64 1.89 -13.09 6.49
N ARG A 65 0.99 -12.27 5.92
CA ARG A 65 0.50 -10.99 6.48
C ARG A 65 -1.02 -10.82 6.35
N ALA A 66 -1.77 -11.91 6.15
CA ALA A 66 -3.22 -11.83 6.19
C ALA A 66 -3.65 -11.57 7.65
N SER A 67 -4.01 -10.32 7.95
CA SER A 67 -4.71 -10.00 9.20
C SER A 67 -6.07 -10.71 9.17
N ALA A 68 -6.19 -11.84 9.87
CA ALA A 68 -7.48 -12.49 10.08
C ALA A 68 -8.34 -11.68 11.09
N PRO A 69 -9.67 -11.67 10.97
CA PRO A 69 -10.48 -12.20 9.86
C PRO A 69 -10.47 -11.25 8.67
N CYS A 70 -10.14 -11.78 7.48
CA CYS A 70 -10.05 -10.98 6.28
C CYS A 70 -11.21 -11.34 5.33
N ASP A 71 -12.04 -10.35 5.03
CA ASP A 71 -13.11 -10.46 4.05
C ASP A 71 -12.62 -9.85 2.73
N PRO A 72 -12.44 -10.66 1.67
CA PRO A 72 -11.92 -10.17 0.39
C PRO A 72 -12.87 -9.21 -0.33
N SER A 73 -14.15 -9.19 0.03
CA SER A 73 -15.16 -8.29 -0.55
C SER A 73 -15.25 -6.94 0.17
N ARG A 74 -14.64 -6.82 1.35
CA ARG A 74 -14.81 -5.67 2.23
C ARG A 74 -13.66 -4.69 2.08
N ALA A 75 -13.97 -3.48 1.61
CA ALA A 75 -13.00 -2.41 1.41
C ALA A 75 -12.55 -1.72 2.72
N PHE A 76 -13.36 -1.78 3.78
CA PHE A 76 -13.12 -1.05 5.04
C PHE A 76 -13.34 -1.93 6.27
N LEU A 77 -12.55 -1.71 7.31
CA LEU A 77 -12.73 -2.33 8.62
C LEU A 77 -14.06 -1.91 9.28
N THR A 78 -14.61 -2.76 10.16
CA THR A 78 -15.69 -2.29 11.03
C THR A 78 -15.16 -1.30 12.05
N GLU A 79 -16.06 -0.56 12.70
CA GLU A 79 -15.70 0.35 13.78
C GLU A 79 -14.91 -0.38 14.88
N GLU A 80 -15.38 -1.56 15.28
CA GLU A 80 -14.78 -2.33 16.38
C GLU A 80 -13.36 -2.79 16.03
N GLU A 81 -13.14 -3.28 14.81
CA GLU A 81 -11.81 -3.69 14.34
C GLU A 81 -10.87 -2.49 14.21
N TYR A 82 -11.38 -1.35 13.75
CA TYR A 82 -10.61 -0.12 13.64
C TYR A 82 -10.18 0.38 15.02
N GLN A 83 -11.09 0.41 16.00
CA GLN A 83 -10.77 0.79 17.38
C GLN A 83 -9.77 -0.17 18.02
N ALA A 84 -9.87 -1.48 17.73
CA ALA A 84 -8.88 -2.46 18.19
C ALA A 84 -7.48 -2.17 17.61
N ARG A 85 -7.38 -1.84 16.31
CA ARG A 85 -6.11 -1.45 15.69
C ARG A 85 -5.55 -0.14 16.25
N LEU A 86 -6.41 0.85 16.48
CA LEU A 86 -6.01 2.11 17.12
C LEU A 86 -5.43 1.86 18.51
N THR A 87 -6.10 1.04 19.32
CA THR A 87 -5.65 0.67 20.66
C THR A 87 -4.32 -0.08 20.63
N ALA A 88 -4.13 -0.99 19.68
CA ALA A 88 -2.86 -1.70 19.52
C ALA A 88 -1.72 -0.77 19.09
N ALA A 89 -2.01 0.19 18.20
CA ALA A 89 -1.03 1.17 17.72
C ALA A 89 -0.57 2.11 18.85
N THR A 90 -1.49 2.59 19.70
CA THR A 90 -1.14 3.46 20.83
C THR A 90 -0.36 2.73 21.94
N GLN A 91 -0.47 1.41 22.01
CA GLN A 91 0.29 0.58 22.95
C GLN A 91 1.64 0.11 22.39
N GLN A 92 1.96 0.40 21.12
CA GLN A 92 3.26 0.00 20.56
C GLN A 92 4.39 0.77 21.25
N VAL A 93 5.34 0.00 21.77
CA VAL A 93 6.58 0.52 22.35
C VAL A 93 7.54 0.90 21.24
N ASP A 94 8.05 2.13 21.30
CA ASP A 94 9.13 2.59 20.43
C ASP A 94 10.47 1.97 20.85
N ARG A 95 10.77 0.80 20.28
CA ARG A 95 12.01 0.06 20.54
C ARG A 95 13.25 0.85 20.11
N HIS A 96 13.10 1.73 19.11
CA HIS A 96 14.20 2.58 18.66
C HIS A 96 14.54 3.61 19.74
N ALA A 97 13.53 4.36 20.21
CA ALA A 97 13.72 5.31 21.30
C ALA A 97 14.27 4.64 22.57
N GLU A 98 13.77 3.45 22.92
CA GLU A 98 14.30 2.69 24.07
C GLU A 98 15.76 2.29 23.89
N ALA A 99 16.15 1.81 22.70
CA ALA A 99 17.52 1.42 22.41
C ALA A 99 18.47 2.64 22.43
N ILE A 100 18.05 3.78 21.88
CA ILE A 100 18.78 5.06 21.96
C ILE A 100 18.94 5.51 23.41
N ALA A 101 17.88 5.46 24.23
CA ALA A 101 17.93 5.82 25.64
C ALA A 101 18.90 4.92 26.44
N LYS A 102 19.09 3.67 26.02
CA LYS A 102 20.05 2.72 26.59
C LYS A 102 21.47 2.86 26.01
N GLY A 103 21.67 3.74 25.03
CA GLY A 103 22.94 3.91 24.32
C GLY A 103 23.29 2.78 23.34
N ASP A 104 22.35 1.89 23.04
CA ASP A 104 22.53 0.79 22.10
C ASP A 104 22.13 1.21 20.68
N PHE A 105 23.03 1.93 20.03
CA PHE A 105 22.83 2.41 18.66
C PHE A 105 22.74 1.29 17.63
N GLY A 106 23.35 0.13 17.90
CA GLY A 106 23.30 -1.03 17.02
C GLY A 106 21.89 -1.61 16.95
N SER A 107 21.28 -1.85 18.11
CA SER A 107 19.88 -2.29 18.19
C SER A 107 18.91 -1.22 17.69
N ALA A 108 19.18 0.06 17.94
CA ALA A 108 18.35 1.16 17.44
C ALA A 108 18.34 1.22 15.89
N LEU A 109 19.50 1.03 15.25
CA LEU A 109 19.58 0.98 13.78
C LEU A 109 18.79 -0.21 13.23
N GLN A 110 18.86 -1.36 13.90
CA GLN A 110 18.17 -2.59 13.47
C GLN A 110 16.66 -2.56 13.74
N SER A 111 16.20 -1.84 14.77
CA SER A 111 14.78 -1.76 15.11
C SER A 111 13.97 -0.94 14.11
N GLY A 112 14.65 -0.06 13.36
CA GLY A 112 14.02 0.93 12.47
C GLY A 112 13.31 2.04 13.25
N ILE A 113 13.11 3.19 12.61
CA ILE A 113 12.29 4.28 13.16
C ILE A 113 10.83 3.86 12.99
N VAL A 114 10.07 3.85 14.08
CA VAL A 114 8.61 3.67 14.01
C VAL A 114 8.00 5.06 13.93
N ASP A 115 7.59 5.47 12.74
CA ASP A 115 6.79 6.68 12.63
C ASP A 115 5.48 6.47 13.40
N PRO A 116 5.08 7.40 14.28
CA PRO A 116 3.77 7.34 14.90
C PRO A 116 2.70 7.36 13.81
N THR A 117 2.01 6.25 13.64
CA THR A 117 1.00 6.10 12.58
C THR A 117 -0.34 5.82 13.24
N PHE A 118 -1.36 6.54 12.78
CA PHE A 118 -2.73 6.10 13.00
C PHE A 118 -3.05 5.07 11.91
N PRO A 119 -3.60 3.90 12.25
CA PRO A 119 -4.02 2.92 11.27
C PRO A 119 -5.08 3.53 10.34
N GLN A 120 -5.09 3.12 9.08
CA GLN A 120 -6.18 3.40 8.15
C GLN A 120 -7.31 2.37 8.32
N ARG A 121 -8.53 2.77 7.95
CA ARG A 121 -9.68 1.84 7.85
C ARG A 121 -9.67 0.99 6.59
N GLN A 122 -8.95 1.41 5.55
CA GLN A 122 -8.86 0.64 4.32
C GLN A 122 -8.21 -0.72 4.56
N THR A 123 -8.81 -1.76 3.98
CA THR A 123 -8.32 -3.14 4.11
C THR A 123 -7.22 -3.46 3.11
N ALA A 124 -7.12 -2.71 2.00
CA ALA A 124 -6.08 -2.82 0.98
C ALA A 124 -5.92 -1.50 0.20
N LEU A 125 -4.75 -1.30 -0.42
CA LEU A 125 -4.49 -0.14 -1.29
C LEU A 125 -5.22 -0.24 -2.64
N ILE A 126 -5.43 -1.44 -3.17
CA ILE A 126 -6.22 -1.65 -4.39
C ILE A 126 -7.71 -1.54 -4.05
N VAL A 127 -8.34 -0.49 -4.56
CA VAL A 127 -9.78 -0.24 -4.40
C VAL A 127 -10.60 -0.93 -5.50
N ASP A 128 -10.15 -0.79 -6.75
CA ASP A 128 -10.76 -1.35 -7.96
C ASP A 128 -9.74 -2.27 -8.67
N PRO A 129 -10.06 -3.55 -8.96
CA PRO A 129 -11.38 -4.22 -8.84
C PRO A 129 -11.88 -4.35 -7.39
N PRO A 130 -13.19 -4.55 -7.14
CA PRO A 130 -13.74 -4.77 -5.78
C PRO A 130 -13.16 -5.98 -5.05
N THR A 131 -12.43 -6.84 -5.74
CA THR A 131 -11.65 -7.93 -5.12
C THR A 131 -10.37 -7.43 -4.44
N GLY A 132 -9.93 -6.21 -4.75
CA GLY A 132 -8.75 -5.56 -4.18
C GLY A 132 -7.45 -6.28 -4.54
N ARG A 133 -7.40 -6.87 -5.74
CA ARG A 133 -6.31 -7.73 -6.20
C ARG A 133 -5.78 -7.26 -7.54
N LEU A 134 -4.50 -7.49 -7.75
CA LEU A 134 -3.90 -7.35 -9.07
C LEU A 134 -4.51 -8.40 -10.01
N PRO A 135 -4.67 -8.05 -11.30
CA PRO A 135 -5.01 -9.05 -12.29
C PRO A 135 -3.88 -10.09 -12.41
N GLU A 136 -4.23 -11.30 -12.82
CA GLU A 136 -3.25 -12.34 -13.13
C GLU A 136 -2.25 -11.82 -14.16
N MET A 137 -0.96 -12.14 -13.96
CA MET A 137 0.07 -11.77 -14.91
C MET A 137 -0.18 -12.46 -16.26
N THR A 138 0.07 -11.74 -17.35
CA THR A 138 0.12 -12.33 -18.70
C THR A 138 1.24 -13.36 -18.78
N ASP A 139 1.17 -14.25 -19.77
CA ASP A 139 2.22 -15.26 -19.98
C ASP A 139 3.59 -14.62 -20.20
N GLU A 140 3.64 -13.50 -20.93
CA GLU A 140 4.86 -12.72 -21.10
C GLU A 140 5.35 -12.12 -19.78
N GLY A 141 4.44 -11.62 -18.94
CA GLY A 141 4.79 -11.14 -17.61
C GLY A 141 5.38 -12.22 -16.72
N LYS A 142 4.81 -13.43 -16.74
CA LYS A 142 5.33 -14.59 -16.01
C LYS A 142 6.72 -14.98 -16.52
N ARG A 143 6.92 -14.98 -17.84
CA ARG A 143 8.22 -15.24 -18.47
C ARG A 143 9.27 -14.22 -18.03
N LEU A 144 8.96 -12.93 -18.08
CA LEU A 144 9.89 -11.87 -17.68
C LEU A 144 10.20 -11.90 -16.19
N SER A 145 9.20 -12.13 -15.33
CA SER A 145 9.40 -12.26 -13.88
C SER A 145 10.32 -13.43 -13.53
N ALA A 146 10.20 -14.57 -14.23
CA ALA A 146 11.09 -15.71 -14.03
C ALA A 146 12.53 -15.47 -14.52
N LEU A 147 12.74 -14.47 -15.38
CA LEU A 147 14.05 -14.08 -15.89
C LEU A 147 14.68 -12.92 -15.11
N MET A 148 13.95 -12.32 -14.16
CA MET A 148 14.49 -11.26 -13.33
C MET A 148 15.62 -11.79 -12.46
N LYS A 149 16.71 -11.05 -12.44
CA LYS A 149 17.87 -11.25 -11.58
C LYS A 149 18.03 -10.03 -10.68
N SER A 150 18.61 -10.23 -9.50
CA SER A 150 18.92 -9.16 -8.55
C SER A 150 20.19 -9.50 -7.78
N SER A 151 20.71 -8.53 -7.04
CA SER A 151 21.77 -8.74 -6.05
C SER A 151 21.32 -9.57 -4.83
N TRP A 152 20.03 -9.88 -4.69
CA TRP A 152 19.48 -10.64 -3.56
C TRP A 152 19.35 -12.13 -3.88
N ALA A 153 20.28 -12.94 -3.36
CA ALA A 153 20.31 -14.38 -3.65
C ALA A 153 19.12 -15.10 -2.99
N LEU A 154 18.41 -15.93 -3.74
CA LEU A 154 17.45 -16.87 -3.15
C LEU A 154 18.20 -18.03 -2.46
N PRO A 155 17.59 -18.68 -1.45
CA PRO A 155 18.20 -19.85 -0.81
C PRO A 155 18.54 -20.95 -1.83
N GLY A 156 19.82 -21.31 -1.92
CA GLY A 156 20.32 -22.32 -2.86
C GLY A 156 20.69 -21.79 -4.24
N GLU A 157 20.53 -20.50 -4.50
CA GLU A 157 20.96 -19.85 -5.73
C GLU A 157 22.44 -19.46 -5.65
N THR A 158 23.22 -19.78 -6.68
CA THR A 158 24.57 -19.23 -6.85
C THR A 158 24.48 -18.06 -7.83
N GLN A 159 24.67 -16.84 -7.33
CA GLN A 159 24.65 -15.64 -8.15
C GLN A 159 25.93 -15.53 -8.96
N VAL A 160 25.77 -15.38 -10.28
CA VAL A 160 26.84 -15.05 -11.22
C VAL A 160 26.41 -13.80 -11.97
N TRP A 161 27.24 -12.76 -11.91
CA TRP A 161 26.99 -11.47 -12.55
C TRP A 161 27.95 -11.29 -13.72
N ASP A 162 27.43 -11.38 -14.94
CA ASP A 162 28.18 -11.23 -16.19
C ASP A 162 27.86 -9.89 -16.88
N SER A 163 26.75 -9.27 -16.50
CA SER A 163 26.24 -8.04 -17.12
C SER A 163 25.62 -7.09 -16.10
N PRO A 164 25.67 -5.76 -16.35
CA PRO A 164 24.84 -4.80 -15.61
C PRO A 164 23.34 -5.10 -15.66
N LEU A 165 22.87 -5.92 -16.61
CA LEU A 165 21.48 -6.35 -16.70
C LEU A 165 21.11 -7.47 -15.70
N ASP A 166 22.10 -8.07 -15.03
CA ASP A 166 21.86 -9.08 -13.98
C ASP A 166 21.45 -8.45 -12.64
N PHE A 167 21.53 -7.13 -12.55
CA PHE A 167 21.11 -6.33 -11.42
C PHE A 167 19.68 -5.83 -11.63
N ASP A 168 18.90 -5.79 -10.55
CA ASP A 168 17.52 -5.31 -10.66
C ASP A 168 17.47 -3.79 -10.83
N THR A 169 16.27 -3.24 -11.01
CA THR A 169 16.08 -1.79 -11.17
C THR A 169 16.56 -0.99 -9.96
N TRP A 170 16.58 -1.60 -8.78
CA TRP A 170 17.03 -0.99 -7.53
C TRP A 170 18.56 -0.89 -7.50
N ASP A 171 19.23 -2.01 -7.75
CA ASP A 171 20.69 -2.11 -7.86
C ASP A 171 21.27 -1.15 -8.91
N ARG A 172 20.52 -0.92 -9.99
CA ARG A 172 20.92 -0.07 -11.12
C ARG A 172 20.56 1.40 -10.95
N CYS A 173 20.02 1.78 -9.80
CA CYS A 173 19.52 3.14 -9.53
C CYS A 173 18.48 3.63 -10.56
N ILE A 174 17.71 2.70 -11.15
CA ILE A 174 16.59 3.00 -12.05
C ILE A 174 15.30 2.90 -11.24
N THR A 175 15.23 3.70 -10.17
CA THR A 175 14.09 3.73 -9.25
C THR A 175 13.43 5.10 -9.27
N ARG A 176 12.25 5.20 -8.66
CA ARG A 176 11.56 6.48 -8.43
C ARG A 176 12.20 7.32 -7.30
N GLY A 177 13.43 7.00 -6.90
CA GLY A 177 14.14 7.57 -5.73
C GLY A 177 14.13 6.62 -4.52
N MET A 178 15.14 6.72 -3.65
CA MET A 178 15.11 6.09 -2.32
C MET A 178 14.08 6.82 -1.43
N PRO A 179 13.41 6.12 -0.50
CA PRO A 179 12.58 6.77 0.53
C PRO A 179 13.41 7.71 1.42
#